data_AF-A0A238ZGE3-F1
#
_entry.id   AF-A0A238ZGE3-F1
#
_cell.length_a   1.000
_cell.length_b   1.000
_cell.length_c   1.000
_cell.angle_alpha   90.00
_cell.angle_beta   90.00
_cell.angle_gamma   90.00
#
_symmetry.space_group_name_H-M   'P 1'
#
loop_
_entity.id
_entity.type
_entity.pdbx_description
1 polymer ?
#
loop_
_entity_poly.entity_id
_entity_poly.type
_entity_poly.pdbx_seq_one_letter_code
_entity_poly.pdbx_strand_id
1 'polypeptide(L)' 'MQTGRPSTGPAPQGDEVVRWRRRWLLEAGFSSALAAVLAADFRLDLHAVLQLVERGCPPVLAARILAPADEDPGASR' A
#
# COMPACT_ATOMS: atom_id res chain seq x y z
N MET A 1 10.45 36.29 9.28
CA MET A 1 9.90 35.91 7.96
C MET A 1 9.34 34.49 8.11
N GLN A 2 8.06 34.40 8.44
CA GLN A 2 7.39 33.14 8.77
C GLN A 2 6.55 32.76 7.56
N THR A 3 7.03 31.81 6.76
CA THR A 3 6.33 31.32 5.58
C THR A 3 5.11 30.50 6.02
N GLY A 4 3.95 30.82 5.45
CA GLY A 4 2.65 30.30 5.85
C GLY A 4 2.58 28.78 5.78
N ARG A 5 2.10 28.17 6.86
CA ARG A 5 1.73 26.76 6.90
C ARG A 5 0.40 26.62 6.14
N PRO A 6 0.29 25.77 5.11
CA PRO A 6 -1.00 25.51 4.50
C PRO A 6 -1.91 24.86 5.55
N SER A 7 -3.03 25.51 5.84
CA SER A 7 -4.11 24.96 6.66
C SER A 7 -4.55 23.63 6.08
N THR A 8 -4.19 22.54 6.75
CA THR A 8 -4.71 21.21 6.44
C THR A 8 -5.86 20.99 7.42
N GLY A 9 -7.08 21.30 7.00
CA GLY A 9 -8.26 20.65 7.61
C GLY A 9 -8.07 19.13 7.49
N PRO A 10 -8.68 18.30 8.36
CA PRO A 10 -8.42 16.87 8.34
C PRO A 10 -8.68 16.37 6.91
N ALA A 11 -7.61 16.00 6.20
CA ALA A 11 -7.77 15.21 5.00
C ALA A 11 -8.65 14.02 5.41
N PRO A 12 -9.53 13.51 4.54
CA PRO A 12 -10.18 12.25 4.83
C PRO A 12 -9.06 11.30 5.23
N GLN A 13 -9.06 10.78 6.46
CA GLN A 13 -7.88 10.14 7.08
C GLN A 13 -7.28 9.05 6.18
N GLY A 14 -8.09 8.48 5.29
CA GLY A 14 -7.67 7.60 4.21
C GLY A 14 -6.60 8.17 3.27
N ASP A 15 -6.66 9.43 2.84
CA ASP A 15 -5.69 10.01 1.88
C ASP A 15 -4.28 10.14 2.47
N GLU A 16 -4.19 10.51 3.74
CA GLU A 16 -2.91 10.58 4.46
C GLU A 16 -2.32 9.18 4.67
N VAL A 17 -3.17 8.21 5.02
CA VAL A 17 -2.78 6.80 5.15
C VAL A 17 -2.31 6.23 3.81
N VAL A 18 -3.00 6.47 2.70
CA VAL A 18 -2.57 6.03 1.36
C VAL A 18 -1.21 6.63 1.01
N ARG A 19 -1.01 7.94 1.25
CA ARG A 19 0.27 8.61 1.01
C ARG A 19 1.41 7.99 1.83
N TRP A 20 1.14 7.69 3.10
CA TRP A 20 2.09 7.02 3.99
C TRP A 20 2.41 5.60 3.49
N ARG A 21 1.39 4.78 3.18
CA ARG A 21 1.55 3.42 2.62
C ARG A 21 2.41 3.43 1.35
N ARG A 22 2.13 4.37 0.44
CA ARG A 22 2.88 4.52 -0.82
C ARG A 22 4.35 4.82 -0.57
N ARG A 23 4.68 5.71 0.38
CA ARG A 23 6.07 6.01 0.73
C ARG A 23 6.80 4.76 1.20
N TRP A 24 6.21 3.99 2.11
CA TRP A 24 6.83 2.74 2.59
C TRP A 24 7.08 1.72 1.49
N LEU A 25 6.14 1.57 0.56
CA LEU A 25 6.32 0.69 -0.60
C LEU A 25 7.45 1.18 -1.52
N LEU A 26 7.57 2.48 -1.76
CA LEU A 26 8.68 3.03 -2.54
C LEU A 26 10.04 2.75 -1.88
N GLU A 27 10.14 2.95 -0.56
CA GLU A 27 11.38 2.68 0.19
C GLU A 27 11.74 1.19 0.19
N ALA A 28 10.74 0.30 0.13
CA ALA A 28 10.94 -1.14 -0.02
C ALA A 28 11.31 -1.56 -1.46
N GLY A 29 11.44 -0.63 -2.40
CA GLY A 29 11.86 -0.90 -3.78
C GLY A 29 10.73 -1.23 -4.75
N PHE A 30 9.47 -0.94 -4.39
CA PHE A 30 8.36 -1.05 -5.33
C PHE A 30 8.41 0.08 -6.37
N SER A 31 7.96 -0.21 -7.59
CA SER A 31 7.80 0.83 -8.61
C SER A 31 6.72 1.83 -8.20
N SER A 32 6.83 3.07 -8.65
CA SER A 32 5.90 4.15 -8.30
C SER A 32 4.44 3.87 -8.67
N ALA A 33 4.23 3.19 -9.80
CA ALA A 33 2.92 2.75 -10.26
C ALA A 33 2.36 1.64 -9.36
N LEU A 34 3.14 0.61 -9.07
CA LEU A 34 2.70 -0.50 -8.22
C LEU A 34 2.45 -0.04 -6.78
N ALA A 35 3.33 0.80 -6.24
CA ALA A 35 3.17 1.37 -4.91
C ALA A 35 1.88 2.20 -4.77
N ALA A 36 1.46 2.92 -5.81
CA ALA A 36 0.22 3.68 -5.79
C ALA A 36 -1.02 2.77 -5.74
N VAL A 37 -1.02 1.68 -6.53
CA VAL A 37 -2.11 0.71 -6.56
C VAL A 37 -2.24 0.00 -5.21
N LEU A 38 -1.14 -0.54 -4.68
CA LEU A 38 -1.13 -1.28 -3.41
C LEU A 38 -1.38 -0.38 -2.19
N ALA A 39 -1.04 0.91 -2.28
CA ALA A 39 -1.33 1.86 -1.22
C ALA A 39 -2.82 2.20 -1.13
N ALA A 40 -3.53 2.23 -2.26
CA ALA A 40 -4.97 2.46 -2.33
C ALA A 40 -5.79 1.22 -1.93
N ASP A 41 -5.21 0.02 -2.04
CA ASP A 41 -5.85 -1.22 -1.63
C ASP A 41 -5.68 -1.47 -0.12
N PHE A 42 -6.75 -1.22 0.64
CA PHE A 42 -6.78 -1.44 2.08
C PHE A 42 -7.02 -2.90 2.49
N ARG A 43 -7.46 -3.77 1.56
CA ARG A 43 -7.61 -5.21 1.82
C ARG A 43 -6.26 -5.91 1.87
N LEU A 44 -5.26 -5.33 1.20
CA LEU A 44 -3.88 -5.79 1.22
C LEU A 44 -3.22 -5.47 2.57
N ASP A 45 -2.64 -6.49 3.19
CA ASP A 45 -1.79 -6.31 4.36
C ASP A 45 -0.40 -5.79 3.93
N LEU A 46 -0.17 -4.50 4.18
CA LEU A 46 1.11 -3.85 3.86
C LEU A 46 2.27 -4.49 4.62
N HIS A 47 2.06 -4.89 5.87
CA HIS A 47 3.12 -5.46 6.69
C HIS A 47 3.55 -6.83 6.14
N ALA A 48 2.60 -7.67 5.71
CA ALA A 48 2.89 -8.94 5.07
C ALA A 48 3.66 -8.76 3.75
N VAL A 49 3.29 -7.75 2.95
CA VAL A 49 4.00 -7.43 1.70
C VAL A 49 5.45 -7.05 1.96
N LEU A 50 5.69 -6.19 2.94
CA LEU A 50 7.04 -5.76 3.31
C LEU A 50 7.87 -6.92 3.82
N GLN A 51 7.31 -7.78 4.68
CA GLN A 51 8.02 -8.96 5.18
C GLN A 51 8.44 -9.94 4.06
N LEU A 52 7.64 -10.10 3.01
CA LEU A 52 8.05 -10.90 1.86
C LEU A 52 9.27 -10.30 1.17
N VAL A 53 9.27 -8.99 0.97
CA VAL A 53 10.39 -8.28 0.33
C VAL A 53 11.65 -8.31 1.20
N GLU A 54 11.52 -8.16 2.52
CA GLU A 54 12.62 -8.30 3.48
C GLU A 54 13.24 -9.71 3.44
N ARG A 55 12.45 -10.74 3.13
CA ARG A 55 12.92 -12.12 2.93
C ARG A 55 13.58 -12.37 1.56
N GLY A 56 13.67 -11.34 0.71
CA GLY A 56 14.24 -11.43 -0.63
C GLY A 56 13.23 -11.78 -1.73
N CYS A 57 11.93 -11.80 -1.42
CA CYS A 57 10.91 -11.96 -2.46
C CYS A 57 10.86 -10.70 -3.34
N PRO A 58 10.85 -10.82 -4.67
CA PRO A 58 10.70 -9.65 -5.53
C PRO A 58 9.33 -8.98 -5.30
N PRO A 59 9.26 -7.63 -5.32
CA PRO A 59 8.07 -6.87 -4.94
C PRO A 59 6.84 -7.18 -5.80
N VAL A 60 7.02 -7.43 -7.10
CA VAL A 60 5.93 -7.84 -8.00
C VAL A 60 5.37 -9.21 -7.60
N LEU A 61 6.23 -10.13 -7.17
CA LEU A 61 5.80 -11.46 -6.74
C LEU A 61 5.13 -11.39 -5.36
N ALA A 62 5.67 -10.62 -4.43
CA ALA A 62 5.07 -10.40 -3.11
C ALA A 62 3.65 -9.83 -3.22
N ALA A 63 3.45 -8.84 -4.10
CA ALA A 63 2.14 -8.28 -4.38
C ALA A 63 1.15 -9.31 -4.96
N ARG A 64 1.63 -10.25 -5.78
CA ARG A 64 0.78 -11.33 -6.33
C ARG A 64 0.43 -12.40 -5.32
N ILE A 65 1.33 -12.72 -4.39
CA ILE A 65 1.09 -13.70 -3.33
C ILE A 65 0.01 -13.20 -2.37
N LEU A 66 0.02 -11.90 -2.07
CA LEU A 66 -0.90 -11.26 -1.13
C LEU A 66 -2.06 -10.55 -1.81
N ALA A 67 -2.14 -10.56 -3.14
CA ALA A 67 -3.30 -10.10 -3.86
C ALA A 67 -4.51 -10.88 -3.32
N PRO A 68 -5.59 -10.19 -2.88
CA PRO A 68 -6.79 -10.89 -2.48
C PRO A 68 -7.19 -11.80 -3.65
N ALA A 69 -7.22 -13.10 -3.41
CA ALA A 69 -7.76 -14.03 -4.39
C ALA A 69 -9.16 -13.52 -4.73
N ASP A 70 -9.35 -13.16 -6.00
CA ASP A 70 -10.66 -12.78 -6.53
C ASP A 70 -11.66 -13.78 -5.97
N GLU A 71 -12.63 -13.26 -5.21
CA GLU A 71 -13.43 -14.07 -4.29
C GLU A 71 -13.92 -15.30 -5.02
N ASP A 72 -13.58 -16.49 -4.53
CA ASP A 72 -14.16 -17.73 -5.03
C ASP A 72 -15.69 -17.58 -4.91
N PRO A 73 -16.44 -17.40 -6.03
CA PRO A 73 -17.88 -17.20 -5.93
C PRO A 73 -18.60 -18.50 -5.53
N GLY A 74 -17.87 -19.55 -5.16
CA GLY A 74 -18.36 -20.85 -4.73
C GLY A 74 -18.14 -21.17 -3.24
N ALA A 75 -17.50 -20.30 -2.46
CA ALA A 75 -17.37 -20.47 -1.00
C ALA A 75 -18.67 -20.08 -0.25
N SER A 76 -19.81 -20.55 -0.74
CA SER A 76 -21.06 -20.62 0.00
C SER A 76 -21.48 -22.08 0.06
N ARG A 77 -21.13 -22.75 1.16
CA ARG A 77 -21.77 -24.01 1.56
C ARG A 77 -21.84 -24.11 3.07
#